data_AF-A0A2J6R176-F1
#
_entry.id   AF-A0A2J6R176-F1
#
_cell.length_a   1.000
_cell.length_b   1.000
_cell.length_c   1.000
_cell.angle_alpha   90.00
_cell.angle_beta   90.00
_cell.angle_gamma   90.00
#
_symmetry.space_group_name_H-M   'P 1'
#
loop_
_entity.id
_entity.type
_entity.pdbx_description
1 polymer ?
#
loop_
_entity_poly.entity_id
_entity_poly.type
_entity_poly.pdbx_seq_one_letter_code
_entity_poly.pdbx_strand_id
1 'polypeptide(L)'
;MIQSPLMPNIAILFASFAQGIERGEDVNRRQETLALKVKALALTNEFLAEDFGLIGNDAMLAIIHLAGLEYIWGHEQSILSHLRGLKEMVRLKRGFAGLTDRITAWVIIMLDFEVAIRYERELCVLPPELIALMSKASSTIAPPPAFLSPLQSLPGAFAQSEESMSHSIVTSTAEILDDISLVSAITSSPPSPTSKIRGTASWLHSRFQYIDVKPTTDAQIILCIIKLTAIVYSNSISTLTPLSLSFNQNLLAELYSYFTFF
;
A
#
# COMPACT_ATOMS: atom_id res chain seq x y z
N MET A 1 27.58 21.94 5.96
CA MET A 1 26.14 21.85 6.22
C MET A 1 25.55 23.24 6.10
N ILE A 2 24.93 23.54 4.96
CA ILE A 2 24.05 24.71 4.87
C ILE A 2 22.80 24.31 5.64
N GLN A 3 22.52 24.95 6.77
CA GLN A 3 21.26 24.76 7.49
C GLN A 3 20.14 25.40 6.65
N SER A 4 19.65 24.68 5.65
CA SER A 4 18.51 25.13 4.86
C SER A 4 17.28 25.22 5.78
N PRO A 5 16.54 26.34 5.78
CA PRO A 5 15.33 26.48 6.60
C PRO A 5 14.18 25.57 6.10
N LEU A 6 14.36 24.88 4.98
CA LEU A 6 13.32 24.06 4.34
C LEU A 6 12.79 22.95 5.25
N MET A 7 13.66 22.06 5.72
CA MET A 7 13.25 20.90 6.53
C MET A 7 12.54 21.30 7.83
N PRO A 8 13.01 22.29 8.61
CA PRO A 8 12.26 22.80 9.74
C PRO A 8 10.86 23.32 9.39
N ASN A 9 10.69 24.02 8.27
CA ASN A 9 9.36 24.51 7.86
C ASN A 9 8.43 23.37 7.40
N ILE A 10 8.97 22.34 6.76
CA ILE A 10 8.21 21.10 6.47
C ILE A 10 7.80 20.42 7.77
N ALA A 11 8.69 20.30 8.76
CA ALA A 11 8.36 19.72 10.06
C ALA A 11 7.26 20.50 10.81
N ILE A 12 7.31 21.84 10.78
CA ILE A 12 6.25 22.71 11.34
C ILE A 12 4.92 22.47 10.63
N LEU A 13 4.94 22.31 9.29
CA LEU A 13 3.75 21.99 8.52
C LEU A 13 3.15 20.64 8.95
N PHE A 14 3.97 19.59 9.08
CA PHE A 14 3.55 18.29 9.59
C PHE A 14 2.90 18.39 10.98
N ALA A 15 3.52 19.12 11.90
CA ALA A 15 2.98 19.32 13.24
C ALA A 15 1.63 20.04 13.21
N SER A 16 1.46 21.05 12.34
CA SER A 16 0.19 21.75 12.16
C SER A 16 -0.92 20.82 11.66
N PHE A 17 -0.61 19.95 10.69
CA PHE A 17 -1.54 18.92 10.21
C PHE A 17 -1.93 17.94 11.33
N ALA A 18 -0.95 17.36 12.02
CA ALA A 18 -1.20 16.39 13.09
C ALA A 18 -2.10 16.97 14.19
N GLN A 19 -1.79 18.19 14.66
CA GLN A 19 -2.59 18.86 15.70
C GLN A 19 -4.00 19.20 15.23
N GLY A 20 -4.19 19.61 13.98
CA GLY A 20 -5.52 19.88 13.44
C GLY A 20 -6.39 18.61 13.39
N ILE A 21 -5.80 17.49 12.97
CA ILE A 21 -6.49 16.20 12.94
C ILE A 21 -6.84 15.70 14.35
N GLU A 22 -5.92 15.81 15.31
CA GLU A 22 -6.20 15.46 16.72
C GLU A 22 -7.38 16.24 17.31
N ARG A 23 -7.64 17.45 16.80
CA ARG A 23 -8.76 18.30 17.20
C ARG A 23 -10.04 18.06 16.39
N GLY A 24 -10.03 17.14 15.43
CA GLY A 24 -11.15 16.88 14.53
C GLY A 24 -11.41 18.00 13.53
N GLU A 25 -10.41 18.83 13.23
CA GLU A 25 -10.54 19.95 12.30
C GLU A 25 -10.28 19.49 10.85
N ASP A 26 -10.93 20.15 9.89
CA ASP A 26 -10.57 20.01 8.47
C ASP A 26 -9.29 20.80 8.18
N VAL A 27 -8.15 20.11 8.29
CA VAL A 27 -6.81 20.65 8.03
C VAL A 27 -6.63 21.25 6.64
N ASN A 28 -7.44 20.80 5.65
CA ASN A 28 -7.40 21.34 4.30
C ASN A 28 -8.15 22.67 4.15
N ARG A 29 -8.88 23.09 5.19
CA ARG A 29 -9.59 24.39 5.26
C ARG A 29 -9.03 25.34 6.30
N ARG A 30 -8.11 24.87 7.16
CA ARG A 30 -7.50 25.68 8.21
C ARG A 30 -6.51 26.68 7.60
N GLN A 31 -6.80 27.96 7.77
CA GLN A 31 -5.99 29.05 7.21
C GLN A 31 -4.52 28.98 7.62
N GLU A 32 -4.22 28.65 8.87
CA GLU A 32 -2.85 28.50 9.38
C GLU A 32 -2.10 27.38 8.66
N THR A 33 -2.70 26.20 8.55
CA THR A 33 -2.11 25.04 7.87
C THR A 33 -1.89 25.32 6.39
N LEU A 34 -2.84 25.99 5.73
CA LEU A 34 -2.70 26.43 4.34
C LEU A 34 -1.56 27.45 4.18
N ALA A 35 -1.43 28.42 5.09
CA ALA A 35 -0.35 29.40 5.06
C ALA A 35 1.03 28.73 5.23
N LEU A 36 1.13 27.76 6.15
CA LEU A 36 2.35 26.96 6.33
C LEU A 36 2.66 26.12 5.08
N LYS A 37 1.65 25.54 4.43
CA LYS A 37 1.81 24.77 3.18
C LYS A 37 2.36 25.65 2.07
N VAL A 38 1.74 26.82 1.85
CA VAL A 38 2.22 27.81 0.86
C VAL A 38 3.66 28.21 1.14
N LYS A 39 4.01 28.47 2.41
CA LYS A 39 5.36 28.83 2.82
C LYS A 39 6.36 27.70 2.55
N ALA A 40 6.03 26.46 2.90
CA ALA A 40 6.90 25.31 2.65
C ALA A 40 7.14 25.09 1.15
N LEU A 41 6.11 25.24 0.32
CA LEU A 41 6.22 25.15 -1.14
C LEU A 41 7.06 26.29 -1.73
N ALA A 42 6.90 27.52 -1.24
CA ALA A 42 7.73 28.65 -1.66
C ALA A 42 9.22 28.41 -1.36
N LEU A 43 9.54 28.00 -0.12
CA LEU A 43 10.91 27.65 0.27
C LEU A 43 11.46 26.47 -0.54
N THR A 44 10.62 25.50 -0.90
CA THR A 44 11.02 24.39 -1.77
C THR A 44 11.41 24.90 -3.15
N ASN A 45 10.61 25.80 -3.74
CA ASN A 45 10.90 26.37 -5.05
C ASN A 45 12.18 27.23 -5.04
N GLU A 46 12.40 28.02 -3.99
CA GLU A 46 13.63 28.78 -3.79
C GLU A 46 14.83 27.83 -3.70
N PHE A 47 14.72 26.77 -2.90
CA PHE A 47 15.77 25.77 -2.76
C PHE A 47 16.07 25.08 -4.09
N LEU A 48 15.04 24.69 -4.85
CA LEU A 48 15.19 24.05 -6.17
C LEU A 48 15.78 24.97 -7.25
N ALA A 49 15.86 26.28 -7.03
CA ALA A 49 16.55 27.21 -7.92
C ALA A 49 18.08 27.15 -7.78
N GLU A 50 18.61 26.53 -6.72
CA GLU A 50 20.04 26.31 -6.53
C GLU A 50 20.59 25.20 -7.46
N ASP A 51 21.91 25.03 -7.48
CA ASP A 51 22.55 23.96 -8.27
C ASP A 51 22.13 22.58 -7.74
N PHE A 52 21.33 21.86 -8.53
CA PHE A 52 20.83 20.52 -8.22
C PHE A 52 21.96 19.49 -7.95
N GLY A 53 23.15 19.69 -8.52
CA GLY A 53 24.32 18.88 -8.23
C GLY A 53 24.69 18.91 -6.74
N LEU A 54 24.56 20.08 -6.11
CA LEU A 54 24.88 20.33 -4.71
C LEU A 54 23.73 19.97 -3.77
N ILE A 55 22.50 20.34 -4.12
CA ILE A 55 21.33 20.23 -3.22
C ILE A 55 20.45 19.00 -3.47
N GLY A 56 20.71 18.23 -4.53
CA GLY A 56 19.74 17.27 -5.04
C GLY A 56 19.28 16.20 -4.03
N ASN A 57 20.15 15.77 -3.11
CA ASN A 57 19.77 14.79 -2.09
C ASN A 57 18.80 15.41 -1.07
N ASP A 58 19.10 16.62 -0.58
CA ASP A 58 18.26 17.34 0.38
C ASP A 58 16.92 17.75 -0.26
N ALA A 59 16.94 18.11 -1.54
CA ALA A 59 15.75 18.44 -2.30
C ALA A 59 14.83 17.24 -2.48
N MET A 60 15.39 16.08 -2.84
CA MET A 60 14.63 14.83 -2.93
C MET A 60 14.01 14.47 -1.57
N LEU A 61 14.76 14.61 -0.49
CA LEU A 61 14.26 14.35 0.85
C LEU A 61 13.09 15.28 1.22
N ALA A 62 13.19 16.57 0.90
CA ALA A 62 12.09 17.52 1.11
C ALA A 62 10.83 17.13 0.33
N ILE A 63 10.97 16.74 -0.95
CA ILE A 63 9.84 16.28 -1.78
C ILE A 63 9.24 14.99 -1.23
N ILE A 64 10.05 14.04 -0.75
CA ILE A 64 9.58 12.81 -0.11
C ILE A 64 8.70 13.14 1.10
N HIS A 65 9.13 14.07 1.96
CA HIS A 65 8.34 14.48 3.12
C HIS A 65 7.05 15.17 2.70
N LEU A 66 7.08 16.06 1.72
CA LEU A 66 5.86 16.68 1.19
C LEU A 66 4.90 15.64 0.60
N ALA A 67 5.41 14.68 -0.16
CA ALA A 67 4.61 13.57 -0.68
C ALA A 67 4.00 12.72 0.43
N GLY A 68 4.75 12.42 1.50
CA GLY A 68 4.24 11.71 2.67
C GLY A 68 3.15 12.48 3.40
N LEU A 69 3.28 13.81 3.51
CA LEU A 69 2.23 14.66 4.06
C LEU A 69 0.94 14.56 3.25
N GLU A 70 1.06 14.67 1.92
CA GLU A 70 -0.09 14.57 1.02
C GLU A 70 -0.67 13.14 0.97
N TYR A 71 0.15 12.11 1.21
CA TYR A 71 -0.32 10.72 1.31
C TYR A 71 -1.28 10.55 2.49
N ILE A 72 -0.93 11.13 3.64
CA ILE A 72 -1.71 10.95 4.85
C ILE A 72 -2.94 11.86 4.85
N TRP A 73 -2.78 13.15 4.53
CA TRP A 73 -3.82 14.17 4.75
C TRP A 73 -4.20 15.00 3.50
N GLY A 74 -3.57 14.75 2.36
CA GLY A 74 -3.77 15.52 1.14
C GLY A 74 -4.69 14.86 0.12
N HIS A 75 -4.45 15.19 -1.15
CA HIS A 75 -5.23 14.70 -2.30
C HIS A 75 -4.35 13.93 -3.28
N GLU A 76 -4.94 12.96 -3.99
CA GLU A 76 -4.27 12.15 -5.00
C GLU A 76 -3.47 13.00 -6.01
N GLN A 77 -4.09 14.03 -6.58
CA GLN A 77 -3.42 14.87 -7.57
C GLN A 77 -2.15 15.56 -7.04
N SER A 78 -2.16 15.91 -5.76
CA SER A 78 -1.04 16.58 -5.07
C SER A 78 0.13 15.62 -4.91
N ILE A 79 -0.12 14.42 -4.37
CA ILE A 79 0.91 13.39 -4.22
C ILE A 79 1.47 12.93 -5.57
N LEU A 80 0.64 12.78 -6.60
CA LEU A 80 1.09 12.42 -7.95
C LEU A 80 1.96 13.50 -8.59
N SER A 81 1.76 14.76 -8.22
CA SER A 81 2.62 15.86 -8.68
C SER A 81 3.99 15.79 -8.01
N HIS A 82 4.05 15.50 -6.70
CA HIS A 82 5.31 15.27 -5.99
C HIS A 82 6.06 14.05 -6.52
N LEU A 83 5.39 12.91 -6.77
CA LEU A 83 6.02 11.72 -7.34
C LEU A 83 6.57 11.96 -8.75
N ARG A 84 5.88 12.76 -9.59
CA ARG A 84 6.40 13.16 -10.90
C ARG A 84 7.68 13.99 -10.78
N GLY A 85 7.71 14.95 -9.85
CA GLY A 85 8.93 15.71 -9.55
C GLY A 85 10.07 14.81 -9.06
N LEU A 86 9.76 13.89 -8.15
CA LEU A 86 10.72 12.93 -7.60
C LEU A 86 11.29 12.00 -8.67
N LYS A 87 10.46 11.52 -9.60
CA LYS A 87 10.90 10.75 -10.77
C LYS A 87 11.92 11.51 -11.60
N GLU A 88 11.67 12.79 -11.86
CA GLU A 88 12.59 13.62 -12.61
C GLU A 88 13.90 13.85 -11.84
N MET A 89 13.84 14.06 -10.53
CA MET A 89 15.04 14.16 -9.68
C MET A 89 15.88 12.88 -9.69
N VAL A 90 15.24 11.70 -9.61
CA VAL A 90 15.92 10.40 -9.76
C VAL A 90 16.58 10.30 -11.15
N ARG A 91 15.89 10.74 -12.21
CA ARG A 91 16.44 10.76 -13.57
C ARG A 91 17.69 11.67 -13.66
N LEU A 92 17.65 12.86 -13.07
CA LEU A 92 18.78 13.80 -13.03
C LEU A 92 19.98 13.23 -12.25
N LYS A 93 19.75 12.39 -11.25
CA LYS A 93 20.78 11.62 -10.55
C LYS A 93 21.24 10.36 -11.30
N ARG A 94 20.87 10.20 -12.59
CA ARG A 94 21.21 9.02 -13.42
C ARG A 94 20.56 7.72 -12.94
N GLY A 95 19.35 7.82 -12.38
CA GLY A 95 18.56 6.70 -11.88
C GLY A 95 18.92 6.30 -10.45
N PHE A 96 18.29 5.23 -9.96
CA PHE A 96 18.51 4.71 -8.60
C PHE A 96 19.97 4.32 -8.33
N ALA A 97 20.73 3.92 -9.35
CA ALA A 97 22.15 3.59 -9.24
C ALA A 97 23.04 4.80 -8.90
N GLY A 98 22.59 6.02 -9.22
CA GLY A 98 23.32 7.26 -8.89
C GLY A 98 22.86 7.93 -7.60
N LEU A 99 21.92 7.32 -6.86
CA LEU A 99 21.57 7.74 -5.51
C LEU A 99 22.65 7.24 -4.54
N THR A 100 23.41 8.17 -3.96
CA THR A 100 24.48 7.84 -3.02
C THR A 100 23.94 7.40 -1.65
N ASP A 101 22.74 7.86 -1.29
CA ASP A 101 22.05 7.45 -0.07
C ASP A 101 21.03 6.33 -0.36
N ARG A 102 21.29 5.15 0.23
CA ARG A 102 20.42 3.98 0.10
C ARG A 102 19.10 4.16 0.84
N ILE A 103 19.08 4.93 1.92
CA ILE A 103 17.85 5.13 2.70
C ILE A 103 16.86 5.94 1.86
N THR A 104 17.30 7.04 1.27
CA THR A 104 16.49 7.82 0.30
C THR A 104 15.97 6.93 -0.81
N ALA A 105 16.81 6.08 -1.43
CA ALA A 105 16.36 5.15 -2.47
C ALA A 105 15.24 4.21 -1.98
N TRP A 106 15.38 3.63 -0.78
CA TRP A 106 14.38 2.76 -0.18
C TRP A 106 13.06 3.49 0.14
N VAL A 107 13.13 4.70 0.67
CA VAL A 107 11.94 5.49 0.99
C VAL A 107 11.17 5.84 -0.29
N ILE A 108 11.86 6.16 -1.38
CA ILE A 108 11.24 6.40 -2.69
C ILE A 108 10.51 5.15 -3.19
N ILE A 109 11.16 3.99 -3.08
CA ILE A 109 10.57 2.69 -3.46
C ILE A 109 9.29 2.44 -2.66
N MET A 110 9.37 2.53 -1.34
CA MET A 110 8.21 2.31 -0.47
C MET A 110 7.08 3.29 -0.76
N LEU A 111 7.39 4.58 -0.89
CA LEU A 111 6.39 5.60 -1.19
C LEU A 111 5.69 5.35 -2.52
N ASP A 112 6.40 4.97 -3.57
CA ASP A 112 5.80 4.69 -4.88
C ASP A 112 4.85 3.47 -4.82
N PHE A 113 5.25 2.41 -4.10
CA PHE A 113 4.39 1.25 -3.86
C PHE A 113 3.15 1.60 -3.03
N GLU A 114 3.31 2.33 -1.93
CA GLU A 114 2.21 2.76 -1.07
C GLU A 114 1.17 3.59 -1.85
N VAL A 115 1.63 4.52 -2.68
CA VAL A 115 0.74 5.31 -3.54
C VAL A 115 0.09 4.47 -4.62
N ALA A 116 0.83 3.57 -5.27
CA ALA A 116 0.30 2.65 -6.27
C ALA A 116 -0.81 1.76 -5.69
N ILE A 117 -0.60 1.22 -4.48
CA ILE A 117 -1.59 0.37 -3.80
C ILE A 117 -2.81 1.20 -3.38
N ARG A 118 -2.62 2.34 -2.71
CA ARG A 118 -3.72 3.15 -2.18
C ARG A 118 -4.68 3.64 -3.26
N TYR A 119 -4.14 4.01 -4.41
CA TYR A 119 -4.93 4.54 -5.53
C TYR A 119 -5.11 3.52 -6.66
N GLU A 120 -4.75 2.26 -6.43
CA GLU A 120 -4.89 1.13 -7.36
C GLU A 120 -4.43 1.45 -8.77
N ARG A 121 -3.19 1.93 -8.87
CA ARG A 121 -2.59 2.45 -10.10
C ARG A 121 -1.18 1.92 -10.31
N GLU A 122 -0.68 2.09 -11.52
CA GLU A 122 0.70 1.76 -11.86
C GLU A 122 1.70 2.61 -11.08
N LEU A 123 2.87 2.02 -10.82
CA LEU A 123 4.02 2.70 -10.23
C LEU A 123 4.42 3.92 -11.05
N CYS A 124 4.76 5.03 -10.37
CA CYS A 124 5.04 6.30 -11.01
C CYS A 124 6.55 6.51 -11.21
N VAL A 125 7.34 6.18 -10.18
CA VAL A 125 8.78 6.50 -10.09
C VAL A 125 9.63 5.33 -10.53
N LEU A 126 9.29 4.10 -10.09
CA LEU A 126 10.09 2.92 -10.30
C LEU A 126 10.09 2.48 -11.76
N PRO A 127 11.27 2.24 -12.36
CA PRO A 127 11.35 1.75 -13.72
C PRO A 127 11.09 0.23 -13.79
N PRO A 128 10.52 -0.29 -14.90
CA PRO A 128 10.21 -1.72 -15.08
C PRO A 128 11.39 -2.66 -14.81
N GLU A 129 12.61 -2.24 -15.14
CA GLU A 129 13.82 -3.05 -14.96
C GLU A 129 14.14 -3.27 -13.48
N LEU A 130 13.93 -2.25 -12.64
CA LEU A 130 14.15 -2.35 -11.21
C LEU A 130 13.07 -3.22 -10.56
N ILE A 131 11.82 -3.10 -11.00
CA ILE A 131 10.71 -3.96 -10.57
C ILE A 131 11.05 -5.43 -10.88
N ALA A 132 11.47 -5.72 -12.11
CA ALA A 132 11.85 -7.07 -12.51
C ALA A 132 13.04 -7.62 -11.70
N LEU A 133 14.01 -6.77 -11.35
CA LEU A 133 15.12 -7.14 -10.49
C LEU A 133 14.65 -7.47 -9.06
N MET A 134 13.78 -6.64 -8.49
CA MET A 134 13.22 -6.86 -7.15
C MET A 134 12.39 -8.14 -7.08
N SER A 135 11.58 -8.43 -8.11
CA SER A 135 10.83 -9.68 -8.20
C SER A 135 11.73 -10.92 -8.28
N LYS A 136 12.91 -10.82 -8.91
CA LYS A 136 13.91 -11.91 -8.96
C LYS A 136 14.71 -12.06 -7.68
N ALA A 137 14.94 -10.96 -6.96
CA ALA A 137 15.71 -10.97 -5.70
C ALA A 137 14.96 -11.65 -4.55
N SER A 138 13.65 -11.84 -4.67
CA SER A 138 12.76 -12.42 -3.65
C SER A 138 12.99 -13.93 -3.35
N SER A 139 14.08 -14.55 -3.80
CA SER A 139 14.22 -16.02 -3.83
C SER A 139 15.38 -16.62 -3.03
N THR A 140 16.05 -15.91 -2.12
CA THR A 140 17.18 -16.50 -1.36
C THR A 140 16.90 -16.78 0.11
N ILE A 141 15.92 -16.12 0.73
CA ILE A 141 15.58 -16.30 2.14
C ILE A 141 14.07 -16.44 2.23
N ALA A 142 13.61 -17.62 2.65
CA ALA A 142 12.19 -17.81 2.98
C ALA A 142 11.83 -16.88 4.15
N PRO A 143 10.75 -16.09 4.05
CA PRO A 143 10.32 -15.26 5.18
C PRO A 143 9.97 -16.17 6.37
N PRO A 144 10.17 -15.69 7.62
CA PRO A 144 9.74 -16.44 8.80
C PRO A 144 8.24 -16.79 8.71
N PRO A 145 7.78 -17.90 9.30
CA PRO A 145 6.38 -18.34 9.19
C PRO A 145 5.35 -17.27 9.55
N ALA A 146 5.65 -16.40 10.52
CA ALA A 146 4.77 -15.31 10.95
C ALA A 146 4.58 -14.19 9.90
N PHE A 147 5.42 -14.14 8.88
CA PHE A 147 5.34 -13.16 7.79
C PHE A 147 4.84 -13.76 6.47
N LEU A 148 4.40 -15.03 6.49
CA LEU A 148 3.79 -15.65 5.33
C LEU A 148 2.46 -14.97 5.02
N SER A 149 2.28 -14.61 3.75
CA SER A 149 1.05 -13.97 3.26
C SER A 149 0.40 -14.86 2.22
N PRO A 150 -0.94 -15.03 2.25
CA PRO A 150 -1.66 -15.77 1.20
C PRO A 150 -1.56 -15.07 -0.16
N LEU A 151 -1.09 -13.82 -0.22
CA LEU A 151 -0.85 -13.11 -1.47
C LEU A 151 0.50 -13.45 -2.11
N GLN A 152 1.31 -14.27 -1.45
CA GLN A 152 2.60 -14.75 -1.95
C GLN A 152 2.49 -16.22 -2.36
N SER A 153 3.31 -16.63 -3.34
CA SER A 153 3.43 -18.05 -3.68
C SER A 153 4.13 -18.78 -2.54
N LEU A 154 3.37 -19.56 -1.78
CA LEU A 154 3.87 -20.29 -0.61
C LEU A 154 4.33 -21.71 -0.99
N PRO A 155 5.40 -22.23 -0.37
CA PRO A 155 5.86 -23.60 -0.60
C PRO A 155 5.00 -24.67 0.08
N GLY A 156 3.97 -24.30 0.87
CA GLY A 156 3.08 -25.24 1.57
C GLY A 156 1.74 -24.60 1.94
N ALA A 157 0.78 -25.44 2.33
CA ALA A 157 -0.58 -25.04 2.67
C ALA A 157 -0.69 -24.54 4.12
N PHE A 158 -1.40 -23.45 4.37
CA PHE A 158 -1.75 -22.94 5.69
C PHE A 158 -2.46 -24.01 6.52
N ALA A 159 -3.32 -24.84 5.91
CA ALA A 159 -4.03 -25.91 6.60
C ALA A 159 -3.12 -26.98 7.21
N GLN A 160 -1.86 -27.07 6.75
CA GLN A 160 -0.86 -28.02 7.25
C GLN A 160 -0.01 -27.46 8.40
N SER A 161 -0.24 -26.20 8.82
CA SER A 161 0.44 -25.64 9.99
C SER A 161 -0.03 -26.31 11.28
N GLU A 162 0.88 -26.56 12.23
CA GLU A 162 0.57 -27.20 13.53
C GLU A 162 -0.54 -26.48 14.30
N GLU A 163 -0.57 -25.15 14.19
CA GLU A 163 -1.58 -24.29 14.80
C GLU A 163 -2.98 -24.53 14.20
N SER A 164 -3.06 -24.78 12.89
CA SER A 164 -4.32 -25.03 12.16
C SER A 164 -4.92 -26.42 12.39
N MET A 165 -4.12 -27.39 12.82
CA MET A 165 -4.57 -28.75 13.11
C MET A 165 -5.24 -28.88 14.49
N SER A 166 -5.13 -27.88 15.35
CA SER A 166 -5.59 -27.94 16.75
C SER A 166 -7.00 -27.34 16.99
N HIS A 167 -7.51 -26.51 16.08
CA HIS A 167 -8.80 -25.82 16.23
C HIS A 167 -9.60 -25.76 14.92
N SER A 168 -10.85 -26.22 14.94
CA SER A 168 -11.73 -26.29 13.76
C SER A 168 -11.99 -24.94 13.06
N ILE A 169 -12.09 -23.83 13.82
CA ILE A 169 -12.21 -22.46 13.26
C ILE A 169 -10.92 -22.04 12.53
N VAL A 170 -9.77 -22.55 12.97
CA VAL A 170 -8.47 -22.31 12.33
C VAL A 170 -8.36 -23.13 11.04
N THR A 171 -8.96 -24.32 10.96
CA THR A 171 -9.01 -25.13 9.73
C THR A 171 -9.78 -24.43 8.60
N SER A 172 -11.01 -23.95 8.84
CA SER A 172 -11.78 -23.25 7.79
C SER A 172 -11.12 -21.93 7.36
N THR A 173 -10.46 -21.24 8.30
CA THR A 173 -9.68 -20.04 8.00
C THR A 173 -8.50 -20.39 7.09
N ALA A 174 -7.76 -21.44 7.43
CA ALA A 174 -6.61 -21.89 6.67
C ALA A 174 -6.98 -22.35 5.25
N GLU A 175 -8.12 -23.02 5.06
CA GLU A 175 -8.62 -23.40 3.74
C GLU A 175 -8.90 -22.19 2.84
N ILE A 176 -9.50 -21.12 3.39
CA ILE A 176 -9.73 -19.88 2.63
C ILE A 176 -8.39 -19.25 2.23
N LEU A 177 -7.41 -19.24 3.14
CA LEU A 177 -6.08 -18.68 2.86
C LEU A 177 -5.33 -19.51 1.79
N ASP A 178 -5.46 -20.83 1.82
CA ASP A 178 -4.94 -21.74 0.80
C ASP A 178 -5.57 -21.48 -0.57
N ASP A 179 -6.89 -21.32 -0.62
CA ASP A 179 -7.62 -20.98 -1.84
C ASP A 179 -7.17 -19.62 -2.42
N ILE A 180 -6.92 -18.62 -1.58
CA ILE A 180 -6.40 -17.31 -2.01
C ILE A 180 -4.98 -17.43 -2.54
N SER A 181 -4.13 -18.23 -1.87
CA SER A 181 -2.75 -18.49 -2.33
C SER A 181 -2.70 -19.11 -3.72
N LEU A 182 -3.68 -19.96 -4.07
CA LEU A 182 -3.81 -20.52 -5.41
C LEU A 182 -4.02 -19.42 -6.46
N VAL A 183 -4.92 -18.46 -6.18
CA VAL A 183 -5.16 -17.33 -7.11
C VAL A 183 -3.89 -16.50 -7.27
N SER A 184 -3.23 -16.18 -6.16
CA SER A 184 -2.00 -15.38 -6.17
C SER A 184 -0.84 -16.08 -6.88
N ALA A 185 -0.75 -17.41 -6.77
CA ALA A 185 0.23 -18.21 -7.50
C ALA A 185 -0.03 -18.17 -9.02
N ILE A 186 -1.29 -18.28 -9.45
CA ILE A 186 -1.65 -18.23 -10.88
C ILE A 186 -1.41 -16.82 -11.45
N THR A 187 -1.70 -15.76 -10.70
CA THR A 187 -1.42 -14.38 -11.14
C THR A 187 0.08 -14.09 -11.23
N SER A 188 0.90 -14.75 -10.43
CA SER A 188 2.36 -14.56 -10.38
C SER A 188 3.12 -15.42 -11.41
N SER A 189 2.45 -16.36 -12.08
CA SER A 189 3.05 -17.28 -13.04
C SER A 189 2.75 -16.86 -14.50
N PRO A 190 3.67 -16.16 -15.18
CA PRO A 190 3.57 -15.97 -16.63
C PRO A 190 3.90 -17.30 -17.37
N PRO A 191 3.18 -17.71 -18.43
CA PRO A 191 2.08 -17.04 -19.14
C PRO A 191 0.71 -17.65 -18.80
N SER A 192 0.14 -17.36 -17.63
CA SER A 192 -1.21 -17.83 -17.29
C SER A 192 -2.29 -17.08 -18.10
N PRO A 193 -3.19 -17.78 -18.82
CA PRO A 193 -4.27 -17.13 -19.55
C PRO A 193 -5.20 -16.36 -18.61
N THR A 194 -5.48 -15.09 -18.92
CA THR A 194 -6.38 -14.23 -18.12
C THR A 194 -7.75 -14.88 -17.89
N SER A 195 -8.26 -15.65 -18.86
CA SER A 195 -9.53 -16.38 -18.73
C SER A 195 -9.49 -17.46 -17.65
N LYS A 196 -8.36 -18.16 -17.46
CA LYS A 196 -8.20 -19.15 -16.40
C LYS A 196 -8.13 -18.48 -15.03
N ILE A 197 -7.35 -17.41 -14.90
CA ILE A 197 -7.27 -16.61 -13.66
C ILE A 197 -8.68 -16.14 -13.24
N ARG A 198 -9.43 -15.57 -14.19
CA ARG A 198 -10.80 -15.08 -13.94
C ARG A 198 -11.77 -16.22 -13.61
N GLY A 199 -11.66 -17.35 -14.30
CA GLY A 199 -12.49 -18.52 -14.03
C GLY A 199 -12.27 -19.07 -12.62
N THR A 200 -11.01 -19.23 -12.21
CA THR A 200 -10.65 -19.66 -10.84
C THR A 200 -11.15 -18.66 -9.80
N ALA A 201 -10.92 -17.37 -10.02
CA ALA A 201 -11.41 -16.33 -9.10
C ALA A 201 -12.94 -16.32 -9.00
N SER A 202 -13.66 -16.49 -10.11
CA SER A 202 -15.13 -16.55 -10.10
C SER A 202 -15.65 -17.78 -9.36
N TRP A 203 -15.01 -18.94 -9.54
CA TRP A 203 -15.38 -20.16 -8.81
C TRP A 203 -15.17 -20.00 -7.31
N LEU A 204 -14.02 -19.44 -6.90
CA LEU A 204 -13.73 -19.15 -5.48
C LEU A 204 -14.69 -18.12 -4.89
N HIS A 205 -15.01 -17.06 -5.64
CA HIS A 205 -15.99 -16.06 -5.21
C HIS A 205 -17.32 -16.72 -4.86
N SER A 206 -17.85 -17.59 -5.73
CA SER A 206 -19.06 -18.35 -5.46
C SER A 206 -18.91 -19.27 -4.25
N ARG A 207 -17.78 -19.99 -4.13
CA ARG A 207 -17.51 -20.88 -2.98
C ARG A 207 -17.59 -20.13 -1.65
N PHE A 208 -16.97 -18.95 -1.55
CA PHE A 208 -16.91 -18.18 -0.30
C PHE A 208 -18.28 -17.60 0.11
N GLN A 209 -19.19 -17.37 -0.84
CA GLN A 209 -20.56 -16.92 -0.53
C GLN A 209 -21.38 -17.97 0.25
N TYR A 210 -21.08 -19.27 0.06
CA TYR A 210 -21.79 -20.35 0.74
C TYR A 210 -21.30 -20.62 2.17
N ILE A 211 -20.22 -19.96 2.61
CA ILE A 211 -19.71 -20.08 3.97
C ILE A 211 -20.59 -19.23 4.89
N ASP A 212 -21.55 -19.86 5.56
CA ASP A 212 -22.43 -19.21 6.54
C ASP A 212 -21.86 -19.35 7.96
N VAL A 213 -21.29 -18.26 8.47
CA VAL A 213 -20.73 -18.18 9.83
C VAL A 213 -21.26 -16.92 10.48
N LYS A 214 -21.91 -17.08 11.63
CA LYS A 214 -22.30 -15.97 12.50
C LYS A 214 -21.27 -15.83 13.62
N PRO A 215 -20.62 -14.67 13.78
CA PRO A 215 -19.58 -14.51 14.77
C PRO A 215 -20.17 -14.44 16.18
N THR A 216 -19.79 -15.39 17.03
CA THR A 216 -20.08 -15.38 18.48
C THR A 216 -18.81 -15.40 19.34
N THR A 217 -17.64 -15.46 18.69
CA THR A 217 -16.31 -15.53 19.32
C THR A 217 -15.32 -14.75 18.47
N ASP A 218 -14.23 -14.28 19.07
CA ASP A 218 -13.17 -13.53 18.36
C ASP A 218 -12.59 -14.31 17.17
N ALA A 219 -12.41 -15.63 17.34
CA ALA A 219 -11.93 -16.49 16.26
C ALA A 219 -12.89 -16.53 15.06
N GLN A 220 -14.20 -16.50 15.29
CA GLN A 220 -15.19 -16.43 14.22
C GLN A 220 -15.27 -15.03 13.60
N ILE A 221 -15.03 -13.96 14.37
CA ILE A 221 -14.90 -12.61 13.82
C ILE A 221 -13.73 -12.58 12.82
N ILE A 222 -12.57 -13.14 13.20
CA ILE A 222 -11.40 -13.25 12.32
C ILE A 222 -11.75 -14.03 11.04
N LEU A 223 -12.39 -15.19 11.16
CA LEU A 223 -12.84 -15.98 10.01
C LEU A 223 -13.77 -15.18 9.09
N CYS A 224 -14.74 -14.47 9.65
CA CYS A 224 -15.67 -13.64 8.88
C CYS A 224 -14.95 -12.50 8.15
N ILE A 225 -13.98 -11.83 8.78
CA ILE A 225 -13.15 -10.79 8.15
C ILE A 225 -12.34 -11.38 6.98
N ILE A 226 -11.71 -12.54 7.19
CA ILE A 226 -10.92 -13.23 6.16
C ILE A 226 -11.80 -13.66 4.99
N LYS A 227 -12.98 -14.23 5.27
CA LYS A 227 -13.99 -14.57 4.27
C LYS A 227 -14.42 -13.34 3.47
N LEU A 228 -14.78 -12.24 4.14
CA LEU A 228 -15.22 -11.01 3.47
C LEU A 228 -14.12 -10.44 2.56
N THR A 229 -12.87 -10.46 3.05
CA THR A 229 -11.69 -10.06 2.27
C THR A 229 -11.49 -10.96 1.05
N ALA A 230 -11.63 -12.28 1.21
CA ALA A 230 -11.54 -13.24 0.13
C ALA A 230 -12.64 -13.05 -0.93
N ILE A 231 -13.86 -12.69 -0.52
CA ILE A 231 -14.98 -12.33 -1.41
C ILE A 231 -14.63 -11.09 -2.24
N VAL A 232 -14.13 -10.03 -1.61
CA VAL A 232 -13.71 -8.79 -2.30
C VAL A 232 -12.59 -9.09 -3.30
N TYR A 233 -11.53 -9.78 -2.85
CA TYR A 233 -10.36 -10.08 -3.67
C TYR A 233 -10.72 -10.94 -4.89
N SER A 234 -11.48 -12.02 -4.70
CA SER A 234 -11.93 -12.90 -5.77
C SER A 234 -12.89 -12.21 -6.74
N ASN A 235 -13.76 -11.31 -6.25
CA ASN A 235 -14.62 -10.50 -7.10
C ASN A 235 -13.80 -9.55 -7.98
N SER A 236 -12.86 -8.81 -7.38
CA SER A 236 -11.99 -7.88 -8.10
C SER A 236 -11.24 -8.57 -9.24
N ILE A 237 -10.67 -9.74 -8.99
CA ILE A 237 -9.92 -10.48 -10.02
C ILE A 237 -10.86 -11.03 -11.10
N SER A 238 -12.00 -11.62 -10.73
CA SER A 238 -12.93 -12.21 -11.70
C SER A 238 -13.57 -11.16 -12.63
N THR A 239 -13.85 -9.97 -12.10
CA THR A 239 -14.48 -8.86 -12.83
C THR A 239 -13.48 -7.87 -13.42
N LEU A 240 -12.19 -7.96 -13.06
CA LEU A 240 -11.16 -6.96 -13.37
C LEU A 240 -11.55 -5.56 -12.88
N THR A 241 -12.12 -5.49 -11.68
CA THR A 241 -12.49 -4.23 -11.03
C THR A 241 -11.55 -3.93 -9.86
N PRO A 242 -11.22 -2.64 -9.63
CA PRO A 242 -10.49 -2.22 -8.43
C PRO A 242 -11.11 -2.76 -7.13
N LEU A 243 -10.27 -3.09 -6.15
CA LEU A 243 -10.64 -3.51 -4.80
C LEU A 243 -11.55 -2.49 -4.12
N SER A 244 -11.25 -1.20 -4.27
CA SER A 244 -12.06 -0.08 -3.77
C SER A 244 -13.48 -0.04 -4.31
N LEU A 245 -13.70 -0.55 -5.54
CA LEU A 245 -15.04 -0.66 -6.12
C LEU A 245 -15.72 -1.97 -5.76
N SER A 246 -14.95 -3.05 -5.55
CA SER A 246 -15.49 -4.33 -5.09
C SER A 246 -15.91 -4.30 -3.63
N PHE A 247 -15.24 -3.53 -2.78
CA PHE A 247 -15.62 -3.32 -1.37
C PHE A 247 -16.68 -2.22 -1.24
N ASN A 248 -17.93 -2.59 -1.48
CA ASN A 248 -19.07 -1.68 -1.47
C ASN A 248 -19.68 -1.46 -0.05
N GLN A 249 -20.63 -0.54 0.04
CA GLN A 249 -21.31 -0.19 1.30
C GLN A 249 -22.02 -1.35 1.99
N ASN A 250 -22.51 -2.35 1.25
CA ASN A 250 -23.16 -3.51 1.86
C ASN A 250 -22.13 -4.40 2.58
N LEU A 251 -20.97 -4.64 1.96
CA LEU A 251 -19.88 -5.38 2.58
C LEU A 251 -19.28 -4.61 3.77
N LEU A 252 -19.21 -3.29 3.69
CA LEU A 252 -18.80 -2.44 4.82
C LEU A 252 -19.80 -2.54 5.99
N ALA A 253 -21.10 -2.48 5.71
CA ALA A 253 -22.13 -2.66 6.74
C ALA A 253 -22.08 -4.07 7.35
N GLU A 254 -21.84 -5.10 6.53
CA GLU A 254 -21.63 -6.47 7.00
C GLU A 254 -20.41 -6.57 7.94
N LEU A 255 -19.27 -5.98 7.55
CA LEU A 255 -18.07 -5.92 8.38
C LEU A 255 -18.36 -5.28 9.74
N TYR A 256 -19.03 -4.12 9.75
CA TYR A 256 -19.36 -3.43 11.00
C TYR A 256 -20.33 -4.22 11.87
N SER A 257 -21.24 -5.01 11.27
CA SER A 257 -22.18 -5.86 12.02
C SER A 257 -21.48 -6.91 12.89
N TYR A 258 -20.24 -7.31 12.55
CA TYR A 258 -19.46 -8.26 13.33
C TYR A 258 -18.97 -7.67 14.66
N PHE A 259 -18.87 -6.33 14.75
CA PHE A 259 -18.35 -5.63 15.94
C PHE A 259 -19.45 -5.06 16.83
N THR A 260 -20.70 -4.99 16.37
CA THR A 260 -21.84 -4.42 17.11
C THR A 260 -22.43 -5.33 18.21
N PHE A 261 -21.84 -6.50 18.45
CA PHE A 261 -22.29 -7.45 19.50
C PHE A 261 -21.53 -7.30 20.83
N PHE A 262 -20.76 -6.22 21.03
CA PHE A 262 -20.14 -5.85 22.31
C PHE A 262 -20.84 -4.67 22.98
#